data_AF-A0A914WKB1-F1
#
_entry.id   AF-A0A914WKB1-F1
#
_cell.length_a   1.000
_cell.length_b   1.000
_cell.length_c   1.000
_cell.angle_alpha   90.00
_cell.angle_beta   90.00
_cell.angle_gamma   90.00
#
_symmetry.space_group_name_H-M   'P 1'
#
loop_
_entity.id
_entity.type
_entity.pdbx_description
1 polymer ?
#
loop_
_entity_poly.entity_id
_entity_poly.type
_entity_poly.pdbx_seq_one_letter_code
_entity_poly.pdbx_strand_id
1 'polypeptide(L)'
;MELSLQMKGSEEDLAEDARAKHRRAHCSYVTCLFEGQFRSSVWCPECHNTKLNFDPYMCISLPVPQDTKKPLFVTMVFWNRRPRLLKLGLNADATAKLVDVKNCLKQAANVNPHEVVLCDLSESGFRCVFPDATDVIALGSADKMIYAIETPPVTSPSGALDDRMQPPGYESSQSSPDEIVVIFCNIIGNEVRSTRRGCPFSLRISREMSYEQLCRRMLAMSRPVLRKHVDINDVPLSSIRVRVADEYAAGVYLDGGVTMPLYTQNVALVLYSRTRC
;
A
#
# COMPACT_ATOMS: atom_id res chain seq x y z
N MET A 1 -25.67 -51.50 63.42
CA MET A 1 -24.67 -50.56 63.94
C MET A 1 -24.39 -49.53 62.87
N GLU A 2 -25.24 -48.52 62.77
CA GLU A 2 -24.98 -47.33 61.97
C GLU A 2 -24.00 -46.44 62.76
N LEU A 3 -22.80 -46.24 62.23
CA LEU A 3 -21.87 -45.25 62.75
C LEU A 3 -22.23 -43.89 62.14
N SER A 4 -22.98 -43.12 62.92
CA SER A 4 -23.19 -41.69 62.70
C SER A 4 -21.88 -40.93 62.90
N LEU A 5 -21.20 -40.62 61.79
CA LEU A 5 -20.10 -39.66 61.77
C LEU A 5 -20.68 -38.25 62.00
N GLN A 6 -20.78 -37.85 63.27
CA GLN A 6 -20.97 -36.44 63.62
C GLN A 6 -19.71 -35.67 63.24
N MET A 7 -19.76 -34.96 62.11
CA MET A 7 -18.73 -33.99 61.73
C MET A 7 -18.78 -32.82 62.72
N LYS A 8 -17.75 -32.70 63.57
CA LYS A 8 -17.56 -31.60 64.52
C LYS A 8 -16.76 -30.49 63.85
N GLY A 9 -17.31 -29.28 63.80
CA GLY A 9 -16.66 -28.06 63.32
C GLY A 9 -17.68 -26.92 63.22
N SER A 10 -17.21 -25.67 63.24
CA SER A 10 -18.06 -24.51 62.88
C SER A 10 -18.47 -24.59 61.40
N GLU A 11 -19.51 -23.86 60.99
CA GLU A 11 -19.90 -23.79 59.57
C GLU A 11 -18.74 -23.32 58.68
N GLU A 12 -17.87 -22.48 59.23
CA GLU A 12 -16.66 -21.98 58.59
C GLU A 12 -15.65 -23.10 58.34
N ASP A 13 -15.42 -23.96 59.34
CA ASP A 13 -14.52 -25.13 59.22
C ASP A 13 -15.04 -26.14 58.19
N LEU A 14 -16.35 -26.41 58.19
CA LEU A 14 -16.98 -27.34 57.24
C LEU A 14 -16.93 -26.79 55.80
N ALA A 15 -17.12 -25.48 55.63
CA ALA A 15 -17.00 -24.82 54.34
C ALA A 15 -15.54 -24.85 53.83
N GLU A 16 -14.58 -24.67 54.71
CA GLU A 16 -13.16 -24.71 54.37
C GLU A 16 -12.70 -26.12 53.98
N ASP A 17 -13.14 -27.15 54.71
CA ASP A 17 -12.85 -28.55 54.40
C ASP A 17 -13.52 -29.01 53.09
N ALA A 18 -14.78 -28.63 52.85
CA ALA A 18 -15.46 -28.90 51.59
C ALA A 18 -14.76 -28.22 50.41
N ARG A 19 -14.30 -26.98 50.59
CA ARG A 19 -13.54 -26.21 49.58
C ARG A 19 -12.15 -26.81 49.35
N ALA A 20 -11.46 -27.28 50.39
CA ALA A 20 -10.17 -27.95 50.27
C ALA A 20 -10.30 -29.28 49.53
N LYS A 21 -11.35 -30.06 49.83
CA LYS A 21 -11.65 -31.32 49.13
C LYS A 21 -12.00 -31.09 47.66
N HIS A 22 -12.82 -30.08 47.36
CA HIS A 22 -13.16 -29.71 45.98
C HIS A 22 -11.91 -29.26 45.20
N ARG A 23 -11.06 -28.39 45.78
CA ARG A 23 -9.78 -28.00 45.18
C ARG A 23 -8.89 -29.22 44.90
N ARG A 24 -8.71 -30.15 45.84
CA ARG A 24 -7.88 -31.35 45.58
C ARG A 24 -8.40 -32.20 44.42
N ALA A 25 -9.71 -32.26 44.21
CA ALA A 25 -10.33 -33.04 43.13
C ALA A 25 -10.39 -32.29 41.79
N HIS A 26 -10.44 -30.96 41.79
CA HIS A 26 -10.68 -30.12 40.60
C HIS A 26 -9.57 -29.08 40.32
N CYS A 27 -8.39 -29.20 40.96
CA CYS A 27 -7.25 -28.32 40.74
C CYS A 27 -6.43 -28.78 39.52
N SER A 28 -6.77 -28.21 38.37
CA SER A 28 -6.00 -28.25 37.14
C SER A 28 -5.24 -26.93 36.98
N TYR A 29 -4.22 -26.91 36.13
CA TYR A 29 -3.52 -25.67 35.78
C TYR A 29 -4.49 -24.60 35.24
N VAL A 30 -5.52 -25.02 34.50
CA VAL A 30 -6.57 -24.14 33.95
C VAL A 30 -7.43 -23.56 35.07
N THR A 31 -7.92 -24.36 36.01
CA THR A 31 -8.71 -23.85 37.14
C THR A 31 -7.88 -22.96 38.07
N CYS A 32 -6.57 -23.20 38.22
CA CYS A 32 -5.72 -22.30 39.01
C CYS A 32 -5.53 -20.92 38.38
N LEU A 33 -5.47 -20.83 37.06
CA LEU A 33 -5.17 -19.58 36.35
C LEU A 33 -6.42 -18.80 35.94
N PHE A 34 -7.53 -19.49 35.66
CA PHE A 34 -8.70 -18.91 35.03
C PHE A 34 -9.97 -18.94 35.89
N GLU A 35 -9.91 -19.49 37.11
CA GLU A 35 -11.03 -19.45 38.06
C GLU A 35 -10.92 -18.24 38.99
N GLY A 36 -11.91 -17.36 38.94
CA GLY A 36 -12.13 -16.27 39.91
C GLY A 36 -13.36 -16.53 40.76
N GLN A 37 -13.59 -15.71 41.79
CA GLN A 37 -14.86 -15.70 42.52
C GLN A 37 -15.49 -14.32 42.44
N PHE A 38 -16.74 -14.27 41.97
CA PHE A 38 -17.53 -13.05 41.97
C PHE A 38 -18.18 -12.88 43.34
N ARG A 39 -17.78 -11.84 44.07
CA ARG A 39 -18.37 -11.49 45.36
C ARG A 39 -19.55 -10.54 45.14
N SER A 40 -20.76 -11.03 45.36
CA SER A 40 -21.97 -10.19 45.42
C SER A 40 -22.44 -10.03 46.87
N SER A 41 -23.03 -8.87 47.18
CA SER A 41 -23.60 -8.59 48.50
C SER A 41 -25.05 -8.16 48.37
N VAL A 42 -25.93 -8.82 49.10
CA VAL A 42 -27.35 -8.46 49.19
C VAL A 42 -27.66 -8.08 50.62
N TRP A 43 -28.14 -6.86 50.80
CA TRP A 43 -28.57 -6.34 52.10
C TRP A 43 -30.09 -6.37 52.18
N CYS A 44 -30.62 -6.97 53.26
CA CYS A 44 -32.05 -6.99 53.50
C CYS A 44 -32.47 -5.76 54.33
N PRO A 45 -33.42 -4.94 53.86
CA PRO A 45 -33.87 -3.76 54.58
C PRO A 45 -34.71 -4.06 55.83
N GLU A 46 -35.38 -5.22 55.89
CA GLU A 46 -36.28 -5.55 57.00
C GLU A 46 -35.58 -6.21 58.19
N CYS A 47 -34.64 -7.13 57.93
CA CYS A 47 -33.91 -7.84 58.99
C CYS A 47 -32.47 -7.35 59.17
N HIS A 48 -32.07 -6.30 58.42
CA HIS A 48 -30.73 -5.70 58.42
C HIS A 48 -29.57 -6.67 58.21
N ASN A 49 -29.86 -7.88 57.74
CA ASN A 49 -28.86 -8.91 57.53
C ASN A 49 -28.21 -8.76 56.16
N THR A 50 -26.89 -8.93 56.10
CA THR A 50 -26.12 -8.85 54.86
C THR A 50 -25.71 -10.26 54.46
N LYS A 51 -26.18 -10.71 53.30
CA LYS A 51 -25.71 -11.96 52.70
C LYS A 51 -24.62 -11.68 51.68
N LEU A 52 -23.53 -12.42 51.78
CA LEU A 52 -22.43 -12.43 50.82
C LEU A 52 -22.50 -13.74 50.04
N ASN A 53 -22.55 -13.66 48.71
CA ASN A 53 -22.45 -14.82 47.83
C ASN A 53 -21.12 -14.75 47.07
N PHE A 54 -20.46 -15.89 46.96
CA PHE A 54 -19.21 -16.07 46.23
C PHE A 54 -19.44 -17.06 45.11
N ASP A 55 -19.81 -16.56 43.94
CA ASP A 55 -20.14 -17.39 42.79
C ASP A 55 -18.87 -17.69 41.99
N PRO A 56 -18.60 -18.97 41.61
CA PRO A 56 -17.47 -19.31 40.76
C PRO A 56 -17.56 -18.57 39.43
N TYR A 57 -16.48 -17.88 39.05
CA TYR A 57 -16.37 -17.15 37.81
C TYR A 57 -15.33 -17.83 36.93
N MET A 58 -15.80 -18.65 35.98
CA MET A 58 -14.96 -19.50 35.11
C MET A 58 -14.79 -18.94 33.68
N CYS A 59 -15.29 -17.74 33.39
CA CYS A 59 -15.28 -17.17 32.04
C CYS A 59 -14.57 -15.82 32.02
N ILE A 60 -13.31 -15.80 31.60
CA ILE A 60 -12.60 -14.55 31.28
C ILE A 60 -12.69 -14.34 29.76
N SER A 61 -13.24 -13.19 29.35
CA SER A 61 -13.18 -12.79 27.95
C SER A 61 -11.75 -12.35 27.63
N LEU A 62 -11.07 -13.09 26.75
CA LEU A 62 -9.77 -12.68 26.20
C LEU A 62 -10.00 -12.03 24.83
N PRO A 63 -9.37 -10.88 24.54
CA PRO A 63 -9.41 -10.32 23.21
C PRO A 63 -8.74 -11.30 22.23
N VAL A 64 -9.47 -11.71 21.19
CA VAL A 64 -8.90 -12.54 20.12
C VAL A 64 -7.87 -11.70 19.37
N PRO A 65 -6.61 -12.16 19.24
CA PRO A 65 -5.62 -11.48 18.41
C PRO A 65 -6.17 -11.35 16.99
N GLN A 66 -6.40 -10.12 16.54
CA GLN A 66 -6.81 -9.90 15.17
C GLN A 66 -5.59 -10.03 14.26
N ASP A 67 -5.71 -10.82 13.20
CA ASP A 67 -4.67 -10.86 12.17
C ASP A 67 -4.65 -9.50 11.46
N THR A 68 -3.66 -8.69 11.80
CA THR A 68 -3.48 -7.36 11.22
C THR A 68 -2.88 -7.44 9.83
N LYS A 69 -2.33 -8.60 9.42
CA LYS A 69 -1.68 -8.73 8.11
C LYS A 69 -2.69 -9.04 7.03
N LYS A 70 -2.63 -8.28 5.95
CA LYS A 70 -3.44 -8.48 4.75
C LYS A 70 -2.54 -8.77 3.54
N PRO A 71 -2.93 -9.73 2.68
CA PRO A 71 -2.24 -9.92 1.42
C PRO A 71 -2.51 -8.73 0.49
N LEU A 72 -1.45 -8.15 -0.02
CA LEU A 72 -1.45 -7.04 -0.96
C LEU A 72 -0.74 -7.47 -2.24
N PHE A 73 -1.41 -7.40 -3.38
CA PHE A 73 -0.81 -7.72 -4.67
C PHE A 73 -0.40 -6.45 -5.40
N VAL A 74 0.90 -6.32 -5.68
CA VAL A 74 1.47 -5.17 -6.38
C VAL A 74 2.11 -5.65 -7.67
N THR A 75 1.79 -4.98 -8.78
CA THR A 75 2.42 -5.24 -10.08
C THR A 75 3.58 -4.26 -10.26
N MET A 76 4.80 -4.75 -10.08
CA MET A 76 6.02 -4.00 -10.33
C MET A 76 6.27 -3.86 -11.84
N VAL A 77 6.57 -2.65 -12.28
CA VAL A 77 6.94 -2.31 -13.66
C VAL A 77 8.35 -1.74 -13.65
N PHE A 78 9.31 -2.51 -14.14
CA PHE A 78 10.69 -2.06 -14.24
C PHE A 78 10.89 -1.10 -15.40
N TRP A 79 11.77 -0.11 -15.19
CA TRP A 79 12.10 0.89 -16.18
C TRP A 79 12.90 0.26 -17.33
N ASN A 80 14.01 -0.41 -17.03
CA ASN A 80 14.91 -0.97 -18.04
C ASN A 80 15.37 -2.42 -17.77
N ARG A 81 14.70 -3.14 -16.85
CA ARG A 81 15.01 -4.54 -16.53
C ARG A 81 14.10 -5.52 -17.28
N ARG A 82 14.60 -6.75 -17.48
CA ARG A 82 13.83 -7.87 -18.06
C ARG A 82 13.71 -9.00 -17.03
N PRO A 83 12.50 -9.57 -16.80
CA PRO A 83 11.20 -9.18 -17.37
C PRO A 83 10.76 -7.78 -16.93
N ARG A 84 9.94 -7.10 -17.75
CA ARG A 84 9.48 -5.72 -17.44
C ARG A 84 8.38 -5.66 -16.37
N LEU A 85 7.65 -6.76 -16.17
CA LEU A 85 6.58 -6.86 -15.20
C LEU A 85 6.89 -7.99 -14.20
N LEU A 86 6.62 -7.73 -12.93
CA LEU A 86 6.70 -8.72 -11.87
C LEU A 86 5.53 -8.51 -10.92
N LYS A 87 4.69 -9.54 -10.71
CA LYS A 87 3.59 -9.48 -9.75
C LYS A 87 4.08 -10.01 -8.41
N LEU A 88 4.01 -9.18 -7.38
CA LEU A 88 4.46 -9.47 -6.02
C LEU A 88 3.27 -9.57 -5.09
N GLY A 89 3.23 -10.62 -4.27
CA GLY A 89 2.33 -10.73 -3.12
C GLY A 89 3.07 -10.32 -1.86
N LEU A 90 2.59 -9.29 -1.18
CA LEU A 90 3.16 -8.76 0.05
C LEU A 90 2.20 -9.02 1.21
N ASN A 91 2.71 -9.35 2.38
CA ASN A 91 1.92 -9.38 3.61
C ASN A 91 2.17 -8.08 4.36
N ALA A 92 1.24 -7.14 4.25
CA ALA A 92 1.35 -5.81 4.86
C ALA A 92 0.40 -5.71 6.06
N ASP A 93 0.83 -5.00 7.11
CA ASP A 93 -0.05 -4.69 8.24
C ASP A 93 -1.17 -3.73 7.77
N ALA A 94 -2.37 -3.87 8.31
CA ALA A 94 -3.50 -2.98 8.03
C ALA A 94 -3.21 -1.52 8.40
N THR A 95 -2.31 -1.30 9.37
CA THR A 95 -1.83 0.02 9.81
C THR A 95 -0.60 0.50 9.05
N ALA A 96 -0.02 -0.32 8.17
CA ALA A 96 1.13 0.05 7.36
C ALA A 96 0.75 1.11 6.32
N LYS A 97 1.74 1.91 5.93
CA LYS A 97 1.60 2.94 4.90
C LYS A 97 2.27 2.51 3.61
N LEU A 98 2.01 3.24 2.53
CA LEU A 98 2.62 2.96 1.24
C LEU A 98 4.14 3.14 1.21
N VAL A 99 4.70 3.99 2.09
CA VAL A 99 6.14 4.06 2.29
C VAL A 99 6.72 2.70 2.73
N ASP A 100 6.02 1.94 3.58
CA ASP A 100 6.45 0.61 4.02
C ASP A 100 6.38 -0.40 2.86
N VAL A 101 5.34 -0.29 2.02
CA VAL A 101 5.21 -1.09 0.80
C VAL A 101 6.40 -0.83 -0.14
N LYS A 102 6.81 0.42 -0.35
CA LYS A 102 8.00 0.76 -1.15
C LYS A 102 9.29 0.18 -0.56
N ASN A 103 9.41 0.18 0.77
CA ASN A 103 10.55 -0.45 1.45
C ASN A 103 10.57 -1.98 1.27
N CYS A 104 9.40 -2.63 1.31
CA CYS A 104 9.28 -4.05 0.96
C CYS A 104 9.67 -4.31 -0.51
N LEU A 105 9.26 -3.44 -1.44
CA LEU A 105 9.63 -3.54 -2.85
C LEU A 105 11.15 -3.37 -3.06
N LYS A 106 11.82 -2.51 -2.29
CA LYS A 106 13.28 -2.40 -2.31
C LYS A 106 13.94 -3.74 -1.98
N GLN A 107 13.48 -4.43 -0.95
CA GLN A 107 14.03 -5.73 -0.55
C GLN A 107 13.70 -6.84 -1.57
N ALA A 108 12.47 -6.86 -2.09
CA ALA A 108 12.00 -7.92 -2.98
C ALA A 108 12.47 -7.77 -4.44
N ALA A 109 12.60 -6.54 -4.94
CA ALA A 109 12.84 -6.24 -6.35
C ALA A 109 14.12 -5.41 -6.61
N ASN A 110 14.88 -5.06 -5.56
CA ASN A 110 16.10 -4.26 -5.62
C ASN A 110 15.89 -2.94 -6.39
N VAL A 111 14.89 -2.17 -5.99
CA VAL A 111 14.55 -0.86 -6.56
C VAL A 111 14.65 0.24 -5.52
N ASN A 112 14.94 1.46 -5.96
CA ASN A 112 15.00 2.62 -5.06
C ASN A 112 13.56 3.09 -4.73
N PRO A 113 13.14 3.14 -3.45
CA PRO A 113 11.83 3.64 -3.05
C PRO A 113 11.48 5.03 -3.59
N HIS A 114 12.47 5.91 -3.74
CA HIS A 114 12.27 7.26 -4.26
C HIS A 114 12.04 7.30 -5.78
N GLU A 115 12.41 6.25 -6.49
CA GLU A 115 12.24 6.12 -7.94
C GLU A 115 11.02 5.25 -8.29
N VAL A 116 10.13 4.99 -7.33
CA VAL A 116 8.94 4.16 -7.53
C VAL A 116 7.68 4.99 -7.27
N VAL A 117 6.77 4.98 -8.23
CA VAL A 117 5.45 5.59 -8.12
C VAL A 117 4.39 4.50 -7.99
N LEU A 118 3.58 4.58 -6.94
CA LEU A 118 2.45 3.67 -6.70
C LEU A 118 1.18 4.27 -7.27
N CYS A 119 0.44 3.53 -8.08
CA CYS A 119 -0.78 4.02 -8.72
C CYS A 119 -1.84 2.93 -8.92
N ASP A 120 -3.10 3.34 -9.05
CA ASP A 120 -4.20 2.51 -9.53
C ASP A 120 -4.28 2.60 -11.04
N LEU A 121 -4.05 1.46 -11.71
CA LEU A 121 -4.04 1.36 -13.17
C LEU A 121 -4.96 0.23 -13.62
N SER A 122 -6.10 0.60 -14.20
CA SER A 122 -7.12 -0.32 -14.71
C SER A 122 -6.94 -0.61 -16.20
N GLU A 123 -7.92 -1.31 -16.80
CA GLU A 123 -8.01 -1.46 -18.25
C GLU A 123 -8.36 -0.15 -18.97
N SER A 124 -8.97 0.82 -18.29
CA SER A 124 -9.31 2.14 -18.85
C SER A 124 -8.20 3.19 -18.68
N GLY A 125 -7.11 2.84 -18.00
CA GLY A 125 -5.94 3.72 -17.79
C GLY A 125 -5.70 4.06 -16.33
N PHE A 126 -4.95 5.14 -16.09
CA PHE A 126 -4.65 5.62 -14.74
C PHE A 126 -5.91 6.16 -14.07
N ARG A 127 -6.19 5.70 -12.85
CA ARG A 127 -7.28 6.21 -12.00
C ARG A 127 -6.75 7.23 -11.00
N CYS A 128 -5.69 6.87 -10.27
CA CYS A 128 -5.03 7.77 -9.33
C CYS A 128 -3.58 7.34 -9.07
N VAL A 129 -2.78 8.26 -8.53
CA VAL A 129 -1.47 7.98 -7.95
C VAL A 129 -1.63 8.05 -6.44
N PHE A 130 -1.05 7.11 -5.72
CA PHE A 130 -1.21 7.06 -4.27
C PHE A 130 -0.10 7.86 -3.56
N PRO A 131 -0.44 8.77 -2.64
CA PRO A 131 0.52 9.39 -1.72
C PRO A 131 1.22 8.35 -0.83
N ASP A 132 2.47 8.62 -0.44
CA ASP A 132 3.25 7.69 0.41
C ASP A 132 2.66 7.54 1.82
N ALA A 133 1.93 8.56 2.27
CA ALA A 133 1.21 8.57 3.55
C ALA A 133 -0.09 7.74 3.54
N THR A 134 -0.51 7.20 2.39
CA THR A 134 -1.76 6.42 2.27
C THR A 134 -1.66 5.11 3.05
N ASP A 135 -2.69 4.81 3.85
CA ASP A 135 -2.78 3.54 4.57
C ASP A 135 -3.09 2.38 3.62
N VAL A 136 -2.45 1.24 3.86
CA VAL A 136 -2.64 0.03 3.03
C VAL A 136 -4.09 -0.44 3.04
N ILE A 137 -4.82 -0.25 4.15
CA ILE A 137 -6.23 -0.63 4.25
C ILE A 137 -7.12 0.11 3.24
N ALA A 138 -6.76 1.33 2.84
CA ALA A 138 -7.50 2.12 1.85
C ALA A 138 -7.38 1.55 0.41
N LEU A 139 -6.44 0.64 0.18
CA LEU A 139 -6.21 -0.01 -1.10
C LEU A 139 -7.11 -1.23 -1.33
N GLY A 140 -7.70 -1.78 -0.26
CA GLY A 140 -8.34 -3.10 -0.24
C GLY A 140 -9.67 -3.25 -0.98
N SER A 141 -10.11 -2.29 -1.82
CA SER A 141 -11.29 -2.53 -2.65
C SER A 141 -10.95 -3.54 -3.76
N ALA A 142 -11.77 -4.58 -3.92
CA ALA A 142 -11.50 -5.71 -4.84
C ALA A 142 -11.24 -5.33 -6.31
N ASP A 143 -11.61 -4.12 -6.74
CA ASP A 143 -11.47 -3.61 -8.10
C ASP A 143 -10.14 -2.84 -8.36
N LYS A 144 -9.33 -2.58 -7.32
CA LYS A 144 -8.08 -1.80 -7.47
C LYS A 144 -6.93 -2.68 -7.93
N MET A 145 -6.27 -2.23 -9.01
CA MET A 145 -5.08 -2.89 -9.55
C MET A 145 -3.87 -2.01 -9.25
N ILE A 146 -3.08 -2.40 -8.25
CA ILE A 146 -1.98 -1.59 -7.74
C ILE A 146 -0.73 -1.86 -8.58
N TYR A 147 -0.17 -0.80 -9.14
CA TYR A 147 1.08 -0.84 -9.89
C TYR A 147 2.15 -0.04 -9.15
N ALA A 148 3.37 -0.58 -9.12
CA ALA A 148 4.58 0.11 -8.70
C ALA A 148 5.44 0.34 -9.94
N ILE A 149 5.56 1.58 -10.40
CA ILE A 149 6.25 1.91 -11.65
C ILE A 149 7.58 2.54 -11.31
N GLU A 150 8.67 1.87 -11.68
CA GLU A 150 10.02 2.40 -11.59
C GLU A 150 10.19 3.55 -12.59
N THR A 151 10.80 4.63 -12.12
CA THR A 151 11.08 5.83 -12.88
C THR A 151 12.57 5.88 -13.22
N PRO A 152 12.98 6.56 -14.30
CA PRO A 152 14.39 6.72 -14.60
C PRO A 152 15.11 7.39 -13.42
N PRO A 153 16.32 6.93 -13.06
CA PRO A 153 17.08 7.54 -11.97
C PRO A 153 17.39 8.99 -12.30
N VAL A 154 17.39 9.86 -11.30
CA VAL A 154 17.88 11.23 -11.48
C VAL A 154 19.37 11.10 -11.76
N THR A 155 19.82 11.49 -12.96
CA THR A 155 21.24 11.46 -13.31
C THR A 155 21.99 12.39 -12.36
N SER A 156 22.51 11.83 -11.27
CA SER A 156 23.61 12.42 -10.53
C SER A 156 24.87 12.04 -11.33
N PRO A 157 25.71 12.99 -11.74
CA PRO A 157 26.94 12.66 -12.44
C PRO A 157 27.93 12.10 -11.42
N SER A 158 27.80 10.82 -11.06
CA SER A 158 28.85 10.01 -10.43
C SER A 158 28.36 8.59 -10.20
N GLY A 159 28.83 7.68 -11.05
CA GLY A 159 28.60 6.25 -10.94
C GLY A 159 29.60 5.47 -11.78
N ALA A 160 30.81 5.32 -11.24
CA ALA A 160 31.84 4.35 -11.60
C ALA A 160 32.67 4.58 -12.89
N LEU A 161 33.61 5.54 -12.86
CA LEU A 161 34.92 5.43 -13.55
C LEU A 161 35.98 6.20 -12.72
N ASP A 162 37.18 5.63 -12.63
CA ASP A 162 38.33 5.97 -11.77
C ASP A 162 38.63 7.47 -11.53
N ASP A 163 38.90 7.79 -10.26
CA ASP A 163 39.24 9.10 -9.68
C ASP A 163 40.67 9.60 -10.02
N ARG A 164 41.12 9.52 -11.28
CA ARG A 164 42.49 9.98 -11.63
C ARG A 164 42.71 10.76 -12.92
N MET A 165 41.71 11.08 -13.73
CA MET A 165 41.91 12.00 -14.86
C MET A 165 40.66 12.84 -15.17
N GLN A 166 40.48 13.95 -14.47
CA GLN A 166 39.64 15.05 -14.97
C GLN A 166 40.39 16.38 -14.87
N PRO A 167 40.52 17.14 -15.99
CA PRO A 167 41.10 18.47 -15.96
C PRO A 167 40.17 19.44 -15.22
N PRO A 168 40.71 20.48 -14.55
CA PRO A 168 39.89 21.44 -13.82
C PRO A 168 39.11 22.31 -14.82
N GLY A 169 37.77 22.18 -14.81
CA GLY A 169 36.89 23.04 -15.62
C GLY A 169 35.63 22.39 -16.19
N TYR A 170 35.34 21.12 -15.92
CA TYR A 170 34.10 20.51 -16.39
C TYR A 170 32.94 20.82 -15.45
N GLU A 171 32.10 21.79 -15.84
CA GLU A 171 30.83 22.07 -15.16
C GLU A 171 29.97 20.80 -15.17
N SER A 172 29.69 20.31 -13.96
CA SER A 172 28.78 19.19 -13.75
C SER A 172 27.42 19.57 -14.29
N SER A 173 26.92 18.86 -15.30
CA SER A 173 25.57 19.04 -15.84
C SER A 173 24.55 18.68 -14.75
N GLN A 174 24.16 19.69 -13.96
CA GLN A 174 23.02 19.65 -13.07
C GLN A 174 21.79 19.26 -13.91
N SER A 175 20.96 18.33 -13.41
CA SER A 175 19.64 18.09 -13.97
C SER A 175 18.94 19.43 -14.16
N SER A 176 18.57 19.78 -15.41
CA SER A 176 17.92 21.07 -15.65
C SER A 176 16.65 21.16 -14.80
N PRO A 177 16.37 22.29 -14.14
CA PRO A 177 15.23 22.45 -13.22
C PRO A 177 13.87 22.19 -13.88
N ASP A 178 13.82 22.13 -15.23
CA ASP A 178 12.63 21.91 -16.02
C ASP A 178 12.45 20.46 -16.53
N GLU A 179 13.16 19.47 -15.99
CA GLU A 179 12.85 18.07 -16.27
C GLU A 179 11.74 17.51 -15.38
N ILE A 180 10.82 16.76 -15.99
CA ILE A 180 9.76 16.03 -15.29
C ILE A 180 9.80 14.54 -15.66
N VAL A 181 9.29 13.72 -14.75
CA VAL A 181 9.01 12.31 -15.04
C VAL A 181 7.59 12.21 -15.58
N VAL A 182 7.44 11.62 -16.75
CA VAL A 182 6.15 11.24 -17.32
C VAL A 182 5.97 9.74 -17.21
N ILE A 183 4.84 9.34 -16.66
CA ILE A 183 4.38 7.96 -16.65
C ILE A 183 3.15 7.89 -17.54
N PHE A 184 3.15 6.97 -18.50
CA PHE A 184 2.07 6.86 -19.47
C PHE A 184 1.73 5.42 -19.81
N CYS A 185 0.53 5.22 -20.34
CA CYS A 185 0.07 3.94 -20.86
C CYS A 185 -0.64 4.14 -22.20
N ASN A 186 -0.54 3.14 -23.07
CA ASN A 186 -1.21 3.20 -24.36
C ASN A 186 -2.65 2.73 -24.22
N ILE A 187 -3.59 3.54 -24.69
CA ILE A 187 -5.02 3.22 -24.71
C ILE A 187 -5.47 3.28 -26.16
N ILE A 188 -6.12 2.21 -26.62
CA ILE A 188 -6.70 2.14 -27.97
C ILE A 188 -8.21 2.12 -27.84
N GLY A 189 -8.88 2.98 -28.58
CA GLY A 189 -10.33 3.01 -28.66
C GLY A 189 -10.88 4.41 -28.85
N ASN A 190 -12.19 4.54 -28.67
CA ASN A 190 -12.90 5.81 -28.69
C ASN A 190 -13.37 6.17 -27.27
N GLU A 191 -14.14 7.25 -27.14
CA GLU A 191 -14.61 7.76 -25.84
C GLU A 191 -15.57 6.80 -25.14
N VAL A 192 -16.19 5.86 -25.87
CA VAL A 192 -17.19 4.92 -25.35
C VAL A 192 -16.56 3.57 -25.01
N ARG A 193 -15.61 3.09 -25.83
CA ARG A 193 -14.91 1.82 -25.66
C ARG A 193 -13.42 2.07 -25.87
N SER A 194 -12.68 1.99 -24.77
CA SER A 194 -11.23 2.09 -24.78
C SER A 194 -10.62 0.97 -23.96
N THR A 195 -9.42 0.55 -24.33
CA THR A 195 -8.73 -0.53 -23.64
C THR A 195 -7.23 -0.28 -23.66
N ARG A 196 -6.62 -0.42 -22.49
CA ARG A 196 -5.18 -0.30 -22.31
C ARG A 196 -4.45 -1.43 -23.02
N ARG A 197 -3.26 -1.13 -23.53
CA ARG A 197 -2.38 -2.07 -24.21
C ARG A 197 -0.98 -2.02 -23.61
N GLY A 198 -0.45 -3.19 -23.29
CA GLY A 198 0.90 -3.35 -22.73
C GLY A 198 1.04 -2.87 -21.29
N CYS A 199 2.29 -2.86 -20.81
CA CYS A 199 2.66 -2.27 -19.52
C CYS A 199 2.80 -0.75 -19.64
N PRO A 200 2.65 0.01 -18.54
CA PRO A 200 2.97 1.42 -18.55
C PRO A 200 4.47 1.66 -18.77
N PHE A 201 4.79 2.87 -19.18
CA PHE A 201 6.14 3.34 -19.46
C PHE A 201 6.44 4.56 -18.62
N SER A 202 7.71 4.74 -18.29
CA SER A 202 8.23 5.91 -17.59
C SER A 202 9.42 6.48 -18.36
N LEU A 203 9.47 7.81 -18.46
CA LEU A 203 10.60 8.54 -19.05
C LEU A 203 10.76 9.90 -18.39
N ARG A 204 11.99 10.41 -18.39
CA ARG A 204 12.30 11.79 -17.99
C ARG A 204 12.39 12.64 -19.24
N ILE A 205 11.73 13.80 -19.21
CA ILE A 205 11.61 14.72 -20.34
C ILE A 205 11.73 16.16 -19.87
N SER A 206 12.34 17.03 -20.68
CA SER A 206 12.23 18.49 -20.53
C SER A 206 10.79 18.96 -20.77
N ARG A 207 10.32 19.86 -19.92
CA ARG A 207 9.01 20.53 -20.05
C ARG A 207 8.93 21.45 -21.27
N GLU A 208 10.06 21.86 -21.84
CA GLU A 208 10.13 22.73 -23.03
C GLU A 208 9.85 21.98 -24.33
N MET A 209 9.72 20.65 -24.29
CA MET A 209 9.45 19.85 -25.49
C MET A 209 8.15 20.26 -26.17
N SER A 210 8.20 20.35 -27.50
CA SER A 210 7.02 20.52 -28.33
C SER A 210 6.11 19.28 -28.28
N TYR A 211 4.84 19.45 -28.67
CA TYR A 211 3.90 18.33 -28.73
C TYR A 211 4.39 17.18 -29.63
N GLU A 212 5.01 17.53 -30.76
CA GLU A 212 5.60 16.55 -31.67
C GLU A 212 6.74 15.79 -30.99
N GLN A 213 7.68 16.49 -30.36
CA GLN A 213 8.80 15.86 -29.66
C GLN A 213 8.30 14.92 -28.55
N LEU A 214 7.29 15.35 -27.78
CA LEU A 214 6.65 14.53 -26.76
C LEU A 214 6.05 13.24 -27.34
N CYS A 215 5.22 13.36 -28.39
CA CYS A 215 4.60 12.20 -29.04
C CYS A 215 5.64 11.23 -29.60
N ARG A 216 6.67 11.73 -30.28
CA ARG A 216 7.76 10.91 -30.84
C ARG A 216 8.52 10.17 -29.75
N ARG A 217 8.82 10.81 -28.62
CA ARG A 217 9.47 10.18 -27.45
C ARG A 217 8.60 9.09 -26.83
N MET A 218 7.30 9.33 -26.66
CA MET A 218 6.36 8.32 -26.14
C MET A 218 6.21 7.12 -27.08
N LEU A 219 6.17 7.34 -28.40
CA LEU A 219 6.15 6.27 -29.40
C LEU A 219 7.44 5.44 -29.39
N ALA A 220 8.59 6.09 -29.29
CA ALA A 220 9.89 5.42 -29.19
C ALA A 220 9.93 4.47 -27.99
N MET A 221 9.48 4.93 -26.81
CA MET A 221 9.37 4.09 -25.62
C MET A 221 8.37 2.94 -25.80
N SER A 222 7.31 3.16 -26.59
CA SER A 222 6.26 2.17 -26.86
C SER A 222 6.65 1.10 -27.89
N ARG A 223 7.82 1.21 -28.55
CA ARG A 223 8.30 0.29 -29.59
C ARG A 223 8.12 -1.20 -29.26
N PRO A 224 8.39 -1.69 -28.03
CA PRO A 224 8.25 -3.11 -27.70
C PRO A 224 6.82 -3.65 -27.78
N VAL A 225 5.81 -2.78 -27.78
CA VAL A 225 4.37 -3.14 -27.81
C VAL A 225 3.77 -2.91 -29.21
N LEU A 226 4.47 -2.18 -30.08
CA LEU A 226 4.05 -1.97 -31.46
C LEU A 226 4.35 -3.19 -32.33
N ARG A 227 3.59 -3.35 -33.42
CA ARG A 227 3.85 -4.40 -34.42
C ARG A 227 5.22 -4.16 -35.06
N LYS A 228 5.97 -5.23 -35.35
CA LYS A 228 7.36 -5.15 -35.84
C LYS A 228 7.52 -4.29 -37.10
N HIS A 229 6.56 -4.33 -38.02
CA HIS A 229 6.56 -3.61 -39.29
C HIS A 229 6.16 -2.13 -39.20
N VAL A 230 5.73 -1.64 -38.04
CA VAL A 230 5.40 -0.23 -37.87
C VAL A 230 6.70 0.54 -37.68
N ASP A 231 6.99 1.45 -38.63
CA ASP A 231 7.98 2.51 -38.43
C ASP A 231 7.33 3.64 -37.63
N ILE A 232 8.00 4.05 -36.55
CA ILE A 232 7.53 5.13 -35.68
C ILE A 232 7.58 6.48 -36.39
N ASN A 233 8.49 6.64 -37.36
CA ASN A 233 8.65 7.89 -38.12
C ASN A 233 7.46 8.12 -39.05
N ASP A 234 6.84 7.05 -39.54
CA ASP A 234 5.71 7.10 -40.47
C ASP A 234 4.35 7.24 -39.78
N VAL A 235 4.29 7.10 -38.44
CA VAL A 235 3.03 7.25 -37.71
C VAL A 235 2.58 8.72 -37.75
N PRO A 236 1.38 9.02 -38.31
CA PRO A 236 0.88 10.38 -38.36
C PRO A 236 0.51 10.84 -36.95
N LEU A 237 1.08 11.96 -36.51
CA LEU A 237 0.85 12.49 -35.16
C LEU A 237 -0.62 12.87 -34.91
N SER A 238 -1.38 13.16 -35.97
CA SER A 238 -2.83 13.39 -35.91
C SER A 238 -3.63 12.18 -35.40
N SER A 239 -3.06 10.97 -35.47
CA SER A 239 -3.66 9.75 -34.91
C SER A 239 -3.43 9.59 -33.41
N ILE A 240 -2.60 10.44 -32.81
CA ILE A 240 -2.19 10.37 -31.41
C ILE A 240 -2.81 11.53 -30.66
N ARG A 241 -3.38 11.22 -29.50
CA ARG A 241 -3.85 12.23 -28.55
C ARG A 241 -3.28 11.92 -27.18
N VAL A 242 -2.65 12.90 -26.56
CA VAL A 242 -2.12 12.79 -25.21
C VAL A 242 -3.14 13.37 -24.23
N ARG A 243 -3.55 12.57 -23.25
CA ARG A 243 -4.49 12.97 -22.20
C ARG A 243 -3.78 13.00 -20.86
N VAL A 244 -3.89 14.11 -20.14
CA VAL A 244 -3.39 14.23 -18.77
C VAL A 244 -4.36 13.47 -17.86
N ALA A 245 -3.84 12.51 -17.10
CA ALA A 245 -4.63 11.77 -16.11
C ALA A 245 -4.69 12.57 -14.80
N ASP A 246 -5.89 12.76 -14.27
CA ASP A 246 -6.15 13.36 -12.96
C ASP A 246 -7.21 12.54 -12.20
N GLU A 247 -7.21 12.63 -10.87
CA GLU A 247 -8.10 11.89 -9.96
C GLU A 247 -9.57 12.32 -10.10
N TYR A 248 -9.81 13.51 -10.64
CA TYR A 248 -11.13 14.06 -10.91
C TYR A 248 -11.43 13.99 -12.42
N ALA A 249 -12.54 13.34 -12.75
CA ALA A 249 -12.96 12.82 -14.06
C ALA A 249 -12.67 13.64 -15.34
N ALA A 250 -12.58 12.88 -16.45
CA ALA A 250 -12.47 13.30 -17.87
C ALA A 250 -11.20 14.08 -18.24
N GLY A 251 -10.04 13.62 -17.74
CA GLY A 251 -8.72 14.19 -17.99
C GLY A 251 -8.53 14.91 -19.32
N VAL A 252 -7.82 16.04 -19.30
CA VAL A 252 -7.77 16.97 -20.43
C VAL A 252 -6.77 16.53 -21.49
N TYR A 253 -7.16 16.61 -22.76
CA TYR A 253 -6.23 16.38 -23.87
C TYR A 253 -5.30 17.58 -24.04
N LEU A 254 -4.01 17.29 -24.20
CA LEU A 254 -3.02 18.30 -24.58
C LEU A 254 -3.30 18.76 -26.00
N ASP A 255 -3.33 20.08 -26.18
CA ASP A 255 -3.49 20.72 -27.49
C ASP A 255 -2.16 20.67 -28.26
N GLY A 256 -2.20 20.08 -29.45
CA GLY A 256 -1.06 19.96 -30.34
C GLY A 256 -0.62 21.27 -31.00
N GLY A 257 -1.46 22.31 -30.98
CA GLY A 257 -1.13 23.64 -31.47
C GLY A 257 -0.31 24.48 -30.49
N VAL A 258 -0.21 24.06 -29.22
CA VAL A 258 0.53 24.80 -28.18
C VAL A 258 2.03 24.50 -28.29
N THR A 259 2.86 25.55 -28.32
CA THR A 259 4.32 25.44 -28.44
C THR A 259 4.94 24.62 -27.32
N MET A 260 4.49 24.84 -26.08
CA MET A 260 5.01 24.19 -24.87
C MET A 260 3.87 23.56 -24.06
N PRO A 261 3.35 22.39 -24.48
CA PRO A 261 2.14 21.79 -23.92
C PRO A 261 2.28 21.40 -22.43
N LEU A 262 3.50 21.16 -21.95
CA LEU A 262 3.79 20.75 -20.56
C LEU A 262 3.85 21.92 -19.57
N TYR A 263 3.74 23.16 -20.06
CA TYR A 263 3.56 24.37 -19.23
C TYR A 263 2.10 24.80 -19.12
N THR A 264 1.17 24.07 -19.73
CA THR A 264 -0.26 24.37 -19.61
C THR A 264 -0.75 24.22 -18.16
N GLN A 265 -1.76 25.00 -17.80
CA GLN A 265 -2.32 25.03 -16.44
C GLN A 265 -2.75 23.65 -15.95
N ASN A 266 -3.33 22.82 -16.82
CA ASN A 266 -3.77 21.47 -16.47
C ASN A 266 -2.61 20.56 -16.04
N VAL A 267 -1.47 20.67 -16.74
CA VAL A 267 -0.25 19.92 -16.36
C VAL A 267 0.33 20.49 -15.07
N ALA A 268 0.35 21.81 -14.91
CA ALA A 268 0.86 22.46 -13.70
C ALA A 268 0.06 22.07 -12.44
N LEU A 269 -1.27 21.97 -12.53
CA LEU A 269 -2.13 21.55 -11.43
C LEU A 269 -1.82 20.12 -10.98
N VAL A 270 -1.64 19.20 -11.94
CA VAL A 270 -1.28 17.81 -11.65
C VAL A 270 0.12 17.70 -11.07
N LEU A 271 1.08 18.49 -11.54
CA LEU A 271 2.43 18.51 -10.95
C LEU A 271 2.39 19.06 -9.51
N TYR A 272 1.63 20.13 -9.28
CA TYR A 272 1.55 20.79 -7.97
C TYR A 272 0.86 19.93 -6.91
N SER A 273 -0.21 19.23 -7.28
CA SER A 273 -0.92 18.31 -6.38
C SER A 273 -0.03 17.15 -5.93
N ARG A 274 1.00 16.80 -6.71
CA ARG A 274 1.91 15.67 -6.44
C ARG A 274 3.18 16.05 -5.70
N THR A 275 3.59 17.32 -5.73
CA THR A 275 4.74 17.82 -4.93
C THR A 275 4.43 18.02 -3.44
N ARG A 276 3.17 17.93 -3.01
CA ARG A 276 2.74 18.12 -1.61
C ARG A 276 2.38 16.80 -0.87
N CYS A 277 2.68 15.65 -1.46
CA CYS A 277 2.37 14.33 -0.91
C CYS A 277 3.61 13.62 -0.39
#